data_AF-A0A3P9KNX6-F1
#
_entry.id   AF-A0A3P9KNX6-F1
#
_cell.length_a   1.000
_cell.length_b   1.000
_cell.length_c   1.000
_cell.angle_alpha   90.00
_cell.angle_beta   90.00
_cell.angle_gamma   90.00
#
_symmetry.space_group_name_H-M   'P 1'
#
loop_
_entity.id
_entity.type
_entity.pdbx_description
1 polymer ?
#
loop_
_entity_poly.entity_id
_entity_poly.type
_entity_poly.pdbx_seq_one_letter_code
_entity_poly.pdbx_strand_id
1 'polypeptide(L)'
;MAKLFRAAILGPPGSGKGTISKRIAQSFGLQYVSSGDYLRAGIPANTEAGVQMKTYIERGLSVPDHVVTGLVLPKLEQLSSHSWLLDGFPRTLAQALVLNNLYQLDLVISLNIPYETLKDRLSDRWIHPASGRVYNMSFNPPRVQGKDDITGEPLIQHDDDKPEALMSRLRQYKEVAKPVIDLYKTQGILHSFSGTETNKIWPYINSLLSTKLNRQPSDAHQTP
;
A
#
# COMPACT_ATOMS: atom_id res chain seq x y z
N MET A 1 -13.41 -21.28 -14.83
CA MET A 1 -13.21 -19.84 -14.51
C MET A 1 -11.75 -19.64 -14.16
N ALA A 2 -11.13 -18.54 -14.60
CA ALA A 2 -9.75 -18.24 -14.19
C ALA A 2 -9.69 -18.01 -12.67
N LYS A 3 -8.67 -18.54 -12.00
CA LYS A 3 -8.45 -18.32 -10.57
C LYS A 3 -8.22 -16.82 -10.34
N LEU A 4 -9.00 -16.20 -9.46
CA LEU A 4 -8.80 -14.79 -9.08
C LEU A 4 -7.53 -14.66 -8.24
N PHE A 5 -6.74 -13.62 -8.51
CA PHE A 5 -5.49 -13.35 -7.82
C PHE A 5 -5.67 -12.26 -6.76
N ARG A 6 -5.22 -12.53 -5.54
CA ARG A 6 -5.39 -11.64 -4.39
C ARG A 6 -4.05 -11.36 -3.75
N ALA A 7 -3.65 -10.09 -3.74
CA ALA A 7 -2.37 -9.69 -3.19
C ALA A 7 -2.45 -8.48 -2.27
N ALA A 8 -1.44 -8.34 -1.41
CA ALA A 8 -1.23 -7.16 -0.59
C ALA A 8 0.22 -6.67 -0.71
N ILE A 9 0.43 -5.36 -0.55
CA ILE A 9 1.75 -4.76 -0.45
C ILE A 9 1.92 -4.01 0.87
N LEU A 10 2.98 -4.40 1.58
CA LEU A 10 3.41 -3.84 2.85
C LEU A 10 4.68 -3.02 2.62
N GLY A 11 4.81 -1.92 3.34
CA GLY A 11 6.02 -1.11 3.30
C GLY A 11 5.89 0.12 4.20
N PRO A 12 7.00 0.60 4.78
CA PRO A 12 6.99 1.82 5.57
C PRO A 12 6.62 3.04 4.70
N PRO A 13 6.22 4.17 5.31
CA PRO A 13 6.20 5.46 4.63
C PRO A 13 7.52 5.72 3.88
N GLY A 14 7.47 6.28 2.68
CA GLY A 14 8.66 6.55 1.85
C GLY A 14 9.21 5.34 1.08
N SER A 15 8.70 4.14 1.30
CA SER A 15 9.19 2.93 0.61
C SER A 15 8.93 2.89 -0.91
N GLY A 16 8.06 3.76 -1.42
CA GLY A 16 7.60 3.74 -2.81
C GLY A 16 6.43 2.79 -3.06
N LYS A 17 5.84 2.19 -2.01
CA LYS A 17 4.72 1.26 -2.12
C LYS A 17 3.60 1.78 -3.04
N GLY A 18 3.14 3.03 -2.88
CA GLY A 18 2.02 3.57 -3.67
C GLY A 18 2.31 3.63 -5.17
N THR A 19 3.52 4.07 -5.53
CA THR A 19 3.99 4.09 -6.92
C THR A 19 4.03 2.68 -7.51
N ILE A 20 4.57 1.74 -6.75
CA ILE A 20 4.70 0.34 -7.15
C ILE A 20 3.33 -0.32 -7.26
N SER A 21 2.42 -0.11 -6.31
CA SER A 21 1.08 -0.69 -6.32
C SER A 21 0.29 -0.29 -7.57
N LYS A 22 0.32 1.01 -7.91
CA LYS A 22 -0.36 1.53 -9.10
C LYS A 22 0.22 0.91 -10.37
N ARG A 23 1.55 0.80 -10.43
CA ARG A 23 2.24 0.17 -11.57
C ARG A 23 1.91 -1.32 -11.70
N ILE A 24 1.85 -2.06 -10.59
CA ILE A 24 1.42 -3.46 -10.56
C ILE A 24 -0.01 -3.57 -11.10
N ALA A 25 -0.93 -2.79 -10.54
CA ALA A 25 -2.34 -2.82 -10.91
C ALA A 25 -2.54 -2.56 -12.41
N GLN A 26 -1.86 -1.56 -12.95
CA GLN A 26 -1.90 -1.24 -14.38
C GLN A 26 -1.29 -2.35 -15.25
N SER A 27 -0.13 -2.90 -14.87
CA SER A 27 0.60 -3.86 -15.71
C SER A 27 -0.03 -5.25 -15.74
N PHE A 28 -0.73 -5.63 -14.66
CA PHE A 28 -1.29 -6.98 -14.49
C PHE A 28 -2.83 -6.99 -14.42
N GLY A 29 -3.49 -5.87 -14.71
CA GLY A 29 -4.95 -5.78 -14.72
C GLY A 29 -5.62 -6.04 -13.37
N LEU A 30 -4.95 -5.68 -12.27
CA LEU A 30 -5.51 -5.86 -10.92
C LEU A 30 -6.30 -4.63 -10.49
N GLN A 31 -7.40 -4.84 -9.79
CA GLN A 31 -8.12 -3.76 -9.11
C GLN A 31 -7.27 -3.23 -7.94
N TYR A 32 -6.94 -1.94 -7.99
CA TYR A 32 -6.15 -1.29 -6.95
C TYR A 32 -7.04 -0.79 -5.82
N VAL A 33 -6.78 -1.23 -4.60
CA VAL A 33 -7.49 -0.79 -3.40
C VAL A 33 -6.48 -0.26 -2.40
N SER A 34 -6.46 1.07 -2.22
CA SER A 34 -5.67 1.70 -1.16
C SER A 34 -6.57 2.13 -0.03
N SER A 35 -6.28 1.66 1.19
CA SER A 35 -6.95 2.21 2.38
C SER A 35 -6.69 3.71 2.48
N GLY A 36 -5.46 4.15 2.24
CA GLY A 36 -5.10 5.57 2.32
C GLY A 36 -5.77 6.45 1.25
N ASP A 37 -5.98 5.96 0.03
CA ASP A 37 -6.76 6.72 -0.98
C ASP A 37 -8.24 6.71 -0.61
N TYR A 38 -8.77 5.57 -0.17
CA TYR A 38 -10.18 5.46 0.24
C TYR A 38 -10.53 6.39 1.41
N LEU A 39 -9.58 6.58 2.33
CA LEU A 39 -9.71 7.54 3.42
C LEU A 39 -9.65 9.01 2.95
N ARG A 40 -8.91 9.30 1.86
CA ARG A 40 -8.73 10.67 1.35
C ARG A 40 -9.77 11.08 0.31
N ALA A 41 -10.31 10.15 -0.48
CA ALA A 41 -11.24 10.42 -1.58
C ALA A 41 -12.65 10.83 -1.14
N GLY A 42 -12.82 11.19 0.13
CA GLY A 42 -14.12 11.33 0.77
C GLY A 42 -14.49 10.01 1.45
N ILE A 43 -14.41 10.04 2.77
CA ILE A 43 -15.03 9.04 3.63
C ILE A 43 -16.45 8.78 3.10
N PRO A 44 -16.88 7.53 2.87
CA PRO A 44 -18.26 7.24 2.51
C PRO A 44 -19.17 7.70 3.65
N ALA A 45 -19.63 8.95 3.59
CA ALA A 45 -20.35 9.63 4.68
C ALA A 45 -21.68 8.94 5.01
N ASN A 46 -22.14 8.08 4.10
CA ASN A 46 -23.36 7.30 4.23
C ASN A 46 -23.15 5.93 4.91
N THR A 47 -21.97 5.67 5.48
CA THR A 47 -21.67 4.42 6.21
C THR A 47 -21.29 4.71 7.65
N GLU A 48 -21.67 3.83 8.58
CA GLU A 48 -21.32 3.99 10.01
C GLU A 48 -19.81 4.10 10.23
N ALA A 49 -19.04 3.20 9.62
CA ALA A 49 -17.59 3.23 9.67
C ALA A 49 -17.02 4.54 9.08
N GLY A 50 -17.67 5.10 8.08
CA GLY A 50 -17.30 6.41 7.54
C GLY A 50 -17.51 7.53 8.56
N VAL A 51 -18.70 7.60 9.17
CA VAL A 51 -19.00 8.62 10.19
C VAL A 51 -18.03 8.54 11.38
N GLN A 52 -17.74 7.32 11.86
CA GLN A 52 -16.75 7.10 12.92
C GLN A 52 -15.36 7.56 12.50
N MET A 53 -14.89 7.17 11.31
CA MET A 53 -13.60 7.60 10.76
C MET A 53 -13.48 9.12 10.75
N LYS A 54 -14.50 9.82 10.25
CA LYS A 54 -14.51 11.28 10.17
C LYS A 54 -14.33 11.89 11.56
N THR A 55 -15.05 11.36 12.55
CA THR A 55 -14.97 11.79 13.95
C THR A 55 -13.56 11.59 14.53
N TYR A 56 -12.89 10.46 14.26
CA TYR A 56 -11.52 10.23 14.73
C TYR A 56 -10.52 11.20 14.07
N ILE A 57 -10.62 11.40 12.75
CA ILE A 57 -9.73 12.32 12.01
C ILE A 57 -9.91 13.76 12.49
N GLU A 58 -11.15 14.25 12.60
CA GLU A 58 -11.45 15.62 13.04
C GLU A 58 -10.95 15.90 14.46
N ARG A 59 -10.88 14.87 15.31
CA ARG A 59 -10.34 14.95 16.67
C ARG A 59 -8.82 14.71 16.74
N GLY A 60 -8.15 14.51 15.61
CA GLY A 60 -6.72 14.19 15.56
C GLY A 60 -6.36 12.84 16.21
N LEU A 61 -7.34 11.93 16.32
CA LEU A 61 -7.17 10.64 16.97
C LEU A 61 -6.79 9.56 15.97
N SER A 62 -6.02 8.57 16.44
CA SER A 62 -5.74 7.36 15.65
C SER A 62 -7.01 6.57 15.41
N VAL A 63 -7.21 6.11 14.18
CA VAL A 63 -8.41 5.38 13.80
C VAL A 63 -8.27 3.91 14.22
N PRO A 64 -9.26 3.35 14.95
CA PRO A 64 -9.25 1.95 15.35
C PRO A 64 -9.32 0.96 14.17
N ASP A 65 -8.77 -0.24 14.39
CA ASP A 65 -8.74 -1.31 13.38
C ASP A 65 -10.11 -1.72 12.85
N HIS A 66 -11.14 -1.78 13.71
CA HIS A 66 -12.48 -2.16 13.31
C HIS A 66 -13.11 -1.14 12.33
N VAL A 67 -12.81 0.15 12.51
CA VAL A 67 -13.28 1.22 11.61
C VAL A 67 -12.63 1.08 10.23
N VAL A 68 -11.30 0.91 10.19
CA VAL A 68 -10.57 0.70 8.93
C VAL A 68 -11.05 -0.57 8.21
N THR A 69 -11.24 -1.65 8.96
CA THR A 69 -11.72 -2.93 8.44
C THR A 69 -13.14 -2.81 7.88
N GLY A 70 -14.05 -2.13 8.60
CA GLY A 70 -15.41 -1.85 8.17
C GLY A 70 -15.52 -0.98 6.91
N LEU A 71 -14.46 -0.24 6.57
CA LEU A 71 -14.38 0.51 5.31
C LEU A 71 -13.83 -0.33 4.15
N VAL A 72 -12.83 -1.17 4.40
CA VAL A 72 -12.13 -1.93 3.35
C VAL A 72 -12.91 -3.17 2.91
N LEU A 73 -13.52 -3.91 3.84
CA LEU A 73 -14.18 -5.18 3.50
C LEU A 73 -15.37 -5.02 2.54
N PRO A 74 -16.30 -4.05 2.71
CA PRO A 74 -17.38 -3.84 1.75
C PRO A 74 -16.86 -3.50 0.35
N LYS A 75 -15.72 -2.81 0.26
CA LYS A 75 -15.09 -2.52 -1.02
C LYS A 75 -14.55 -3.79 -1.69
N LEU A 76 -13.98 -4.71 -0.93
CA LEU A 76 -13.52 -6.00 -1.45
C LEU A 76 -14.68 -6.90 -1.89
N GLU A 77 -15.83 -6.83 -1.20
CA GLU A 77 -17.03 -7.59 -1.57
C GLU A 77 -17.56 -7.18 -2.95
N GLN A 78 -17.57 -5.87 -3.25
CA GLN A 78 -17.88 -5.34 -4.58
C GLN A 78 -16.90 -5.82 -5.67
N LEU A 79 -15.70 -6.25 -5.27
CA LEU A 79 -14.65 -6.75 -6.15
C LEU A 79 -14.53 -8.28 -6.10
N SER A 80 -15.54 -8.99 -5.58
CA SER A 80 -15.52 -10.45 -5.38
C SER A 80 -15.23 -11.26 -6.65
N SER A 81 -15.60 -10.72 -7.82
CA SER A 81 -15.34 -11.30 -9.15
C SER A 81 -14.05 -10.82 -9.82
N HIS A 82 -13.21 -10.06 -9.12
CA HIS A 82 -12.00 -9.45 -9.69
C HIS A 82 -10.74 -9.83 -8.91
N SER A 83 -9.61 -9.88 -9.63
CA SER A 83 -8.29 -9.91 -9.00
C SER A 83 -7.94 -8.53 -8.46
N TRP A 84 -7.31 -8.45 -7.30
CA TRP A 84 -7.05 -7.18 -6.62
C TRP A 84 -5.69 -7.12 -5.90
N LEU A 85 -5.22 -5.89 -5.71
CA LEU A 85 -4.04 -5.56 -4.93
C LEU A 85 -4.41 -4.55 -3.83
N LEU A 86 -4.20 -4.94 -2.58
CA LEU A 86 -4.34 -4.08 -1.41
C LEU A 86 -3.06 -3.30 -1.13
N ASP A 87 -3.19 -1.98 -0.90
CA ASP A 87 -2.11 -1.09 -0.47
C ASP A 87 -2.47 -0.39 0.84
N GLY A 88 -1.68 -0.68 1.87
CA GLY A 88 -1.88 -0.12 3.20
C GLY A 88 -2.98 -0.81 3.99
N PHE A 89 -3.40 -2.01 3.62
CA PHE A 89 -4.21 -2.94 4.41
C PHE A 89 -3.78 -4.38 4.08
N PRO A 90 -3.64 -5.28 5.06
CA PRO A 90 -3.73 -5.04 6.50
C PRO A 90 -2.47 -4.32 7.03
N ARG A 91 -2.64 -3.48 8.06
CA ARG A 91 -1.53 -2.86 8.79
C ARG A 91 -1.22 -3.56 10.10
N THR A 92 -2.24 -4.08 10.77
CA THR A 92 -2.13 -4.75 12.08
C THR A 92 -2.45 -6.24 11.95
N LEU A 93 -2.04 -7.02 12.95
CA LEU A 93 -2.36 -8.44 12.99
C LEU A 93 -3.88 -8.69 13.02
N ALA A 94 -4.64 -7.88 13.78
CA ALA A 94 -6.08 -8.01 13.85
C ALA A 94 -6.74 -7.83 12.48
N GLN A 95 -6.32 -6.82 11.72
CA GLN A 95 -6.79 -6.62 10.33
C GLN A 95 -6.43 -7.82 9.44
N ALA A 96 -5.22 -8.35 9.57
CA ALA A 96 -4.75 -9.48 8.77
C ALA A 96 -5.54 -10.78 9.06
N LEU A 97 -5.86 -11.05 10.33
CA LEU A 97 -6.67 -12.19 10.73
C LEU A 97 -8.10 -12.08 10.17
N VAL A 98 -8.72 -10.91 10.28
CA VAL A 98 -10.06 -10.68 9.70
C VAL A 98 -10.04 -10.84 8.18
N LEU A 99 -9.03 -10.30 7.50
CA LEU A 99 -8.88 -10.44 6.05
C LEU A 99 -8.75 -11.92 5.65
N ASN A 100 -7.90 -12.68 6.32
CA ASN A 100 -7.61 -14.08 6.00
C ASN A 100 -8.80 -15.01 6.27
N ASN A 101 -9.71 -14.64 7.18
CA ASN A 101 -10.95 -15.40 7.41
C ASN A 101 -11.93 -15.30 6.23
N LEU A 102 -11.84 -14.23 5.44
CA LEU A 102 -12.75 -13.95 4.33
C LEU A 102 -12.13 -14.22 2.96
N TYR A 103 -10.82 -13.99 2.85
CA TYR A 103 -10.09 -14.03 1.59
C TYR A 103 -8.76 -14.77 1.75
N GLN A 104 -8.55 -15.81 0.95
CA GLN A 104 -7.23 -16.40 0.78
C GLN A 104 -6.36 -15.49 -0.09
N LEU A 105 -5.23 -15.01 0.45
CA LEU A 105 -4.23 -14.25 -0.31
C LEU A 105 -3.26 -15.20 -1.03
N ASP A 106 -2.90 -14.86 -2.27
CA ASP A 106 -1.91 -15.59 -3.07
C ASP A 106 -0.49 -15.04 -2.89
N LEU A 107 -0.38 -13.74 -2.55
CA LEU A 107 0.90 -13.05 -2.48
C LEU A 107 0.86 -11.86 -1.53
N VAL A 108 1.89 -11.73 -0.69
CA VAL A 108 2.16 -10.51 0.06
C VAL A 108 3.55 -10.01 -0.28
N ILE A 109 3.65 -8.78 -0.78
CA ILE A 109 4.93 -8.14 -1.11
C ILE A 109 5.31 -7.23 0.04
N SER A 110 6.54 -7.34 0.56
CA SER A 110 7.06 -6.42 1.58
C SER A 110 8.23 -5.62 1.01
N LEU A 111 8.12 -4.30 1.03
CA LEU A 111 9.21 -3.39 0.68
C LEU A 111 10.03 -3.07 1.94
N ASN A 112 11.18 -3.72 2.05
CA ASN A 112 12.15 -3.50 3.12
C ASN A 112 13.24 -2.53 2.66
N ILE A 113 12.98 -1.23 2.83
CA ILE A 113 13.90 -0.17 2.41
C ILE A 113 14.68 0.32 3.63
N PRO A 114 16.02 0.49 3.54
CA PRO A 114 16.83 1.00 4.64
C PRO A 114 16.39 2.38 5.14
N TYR A 115 16.56 2.63 6.44
CA TYR A 115 16.14 3.87 7.09
C TYR A 115 16.70 5.13 6.40
N GLU A 116 18.02 5.17 6.14
CA GLU A 116 18.65 6.33 5.49
C GLU A 116 18.01 6.64 4.14
N THR A 117 17.75 5.61 3.34
CA THR A 117 17.04 5.77 2.06
C THR A 117 15.61 6.29 2.24
N LEU A 118 14.90 5.87 3.28
CA LEU A 118 13.55 6.38 3.57
C LEU A 118 13.59 7.84 4.02
N LYS A 119 14.59 8.20 4.82
CA LYS A 119 14.83 9.55 5.31
C LYS A 119 15.07 10.51 4.15
N ASP A 120 16.00 10.18 3.26
CA ASP A 120 16.30 11.01 2.09
C ASP A 120 15.05 11.18 1.21
N ARG A 121 14.34 10.08 0.93
CA ARG A 121 13.13 10.10 0.09
C ARG A 121 11.99 10.95 0.67
N LEU A 122 11.84 10.97 1.99
CA LEU A 122 10.78 11.73 2.63
C LEU A 122 11.16 13.20 2.80
N SER A 123 12.44 13.51 3.00
CA SER A 123 12.93 14.90 2.99
C SER A 123 12.71 15.62 1.66
N ASP A 124 12.72 14.86 0.56
CA ASP A 124 12.47 15.35 -0.80
C ASP A 124 10.99 15.26 -1.22
N ARG A 125 10.09 14.84 -0.33
CA ARG A 125 8.68 14.61 -0.67
C ARG A 125 7.88 15.90 -0.60
N TRP A 126 7.06 16.10 -1.63
CA TRP A 126 6.12 17.20 -1.75
C TRP A 126 4.74 16.66 -2.09
N ILE A 127 3.69 17.29 -1.56
CA ILE A 127 2.31 16.83 -1.71
C ILE A 127 1.45 18.00 -2.16
N HIS A 128 0.58 17.76 -3.13
CA HIS A 128 -0.50 18.69 -3.46
C HIS A 128 -1.69 18.44 -2.52
N PRO A 129 -2.05 19.35 -1.60
CA PRO A 129 -3.03 19.07 -0.53
C PRO A 129 -4.39 18.62 -1.04
N ALA A 130 -4.92 19.27 -2.06
CA ALA A 130 -6.28 19.02 -2.54
C ALA A 130 -6.43 17.64 -3.21
N SER A 131 -5.38 17.16 -3.87
CA SER A 131 -5.43 15.88 -4.61
C SER A 131 -4.71 14.73 -3.93
N GLY A 132 -3.80 15.03 -3.01
CA GLY A 132 -2.85 14.08 -2.45
C GLY A 132 -1.85 13.51 -3.47
N ARG A 133 -1.68 14.14 -4.64
CA ARG A 133 -0.58 13.83 -5.58
C ARG A 133 0.76 14.05 -4.87
N VAL A 134 1.69 13.13 -5.10
CA VAL A 134 3.00 13.11 -4.44
C VAL A 134 4.09 13.30 -5.48
N TYR A 135 4.96 14.24 -5.18
CA TYR A 135 6.17 14.56 -5.92
C TYR A 135 7.39 14.24 -5.06
N ASN A 136 8.49 13.90 -5.71
CA ASN A 136 9.78 13.74 -5.05
C ASN A 136 10.83 14.40 -5.92
N MET A 137 11.56 15.39 -5.38
CA MET A 137 12.47 16.22 -6.18
C MET A 137 13.57 15.41 -6.87
N SER A 138 13.97 14.28 -6.29
CA SER A 138 15.01 13.40 -6.82
C SER A 138 14.51 12.35 -7.83
N PHE A 139 13.24 11.93 -7.75
CA PHE A 139 12.71 10.81 -8.56
C PHE A 139 11.59 11.19 -9.53
N ASN A 140 10.69 12.07 -9.11
CA ASN A 140 9.55 12.55 -9.89
C ASN A 140 9.30 14.03 -9.53
N PRO A 141 10.22 14.93 -9.94
CA PRO A 141 10.07 16.35 -9.67
C PRO A 141 8.85 16.91 -10.43
N PRO A 142 8.16 17.91 -9.87
CA PRO A 142 7.14 18.62 -10.63
C PRO A 142 7.76 19.35 -11.81
N ARG A 143 6.98 19.58 -12.87
CA ARG A 143 7.39 20.36 -14.05
C ARG A 143 7.83 21.77 -13.68
N VAL A 144 7.18 22.36 -12.67
CA VAL A 144 7.54 23.64 -12.07
C VAL A 144 7.74 23.46 -10.58
N GLN A 145 8.91 23.86 -10.07
CA GLN A 145 9.24 23.70 -8.66
C GLN A 145 8.17 24.31 -7.75
N GLY A 146 7.70 23.51 -6.78
CA GLY A 146 6.70 23.93 -5.81
C GLY A 146 5.27 24.00 -6.35
N LYS A 147 4.99 23.54 -7.59
CA LYS A 147 3.64 23.56 -8.17
C LYS A 147 3.17 22.19 -8.62
N ASP A 148 1.88 21.93 -8.45
CA ASP A 148 1.22 20.74 -8.97
C ASP A 148 1.13 20.79 -10.51
N ASP A 149 1.45 19.68 -11.17
CA ASP A 149 1.51 19.59 -12.63
C ASP A 149 0.15 19.72 -13.33
N ILE A 150 -0.95 19.47 -12.60
CA ILE A 150 -2.31 19.46 -13.14
C ILE A 150 -3.00 20.78 -12.85
N THR A 151 -2.91 21.28 -11.62
CA THR A 151 -3.65 22.48 -11.18
C THR A 151 -2.80 23.74 -11.11
N GLY A 152 -1.46 23.61 -11.06
CA GLY A 152 -0.55 24.73 -10.83
C GLY A 152 -0.56 25.26 -9.40
N GLU A 153 -1.32 24.65 -8.50
CA GLU A 153 -1.45 25.02 -7.09
C GLU A 153 -0.18 24.69 -6.30
N PRO A 154 0.07 25.35 -5.16
CA PRO A 154 1.26 25.13 -4.36
C PRO A 154 1.36 23.70 -3.82
N LEU A 155 2.57 23.15 -3.87
CA LEU A 155 2.94 21.94 -3.15
C LEU A 155 3.40 22.30 -1.74
N ILE A 156 3.18 21.38 -0.79
CA ILE A 156 3.68 21.51 0.59
C ILE A 156 4.50 20.29 0.99
N GLN A 157 5.38 20.46 1.98
CA GLN A 157 5.97 19.35 2.71
C GLN A 157 5.16 19.10 3.99
N HIS A 158 4.95 17.84 4.35
CA HIS A 158 4.16 17.50 5.53
C HIS A 158 5.03 17.62 6.80
N ASP A 159 4.47 18.10 7.92
CA ASP A 159 5.22 18.16 9.18
C ASP A 159 5.76 16.79 9.62
N ASP A 160 4.97 15.74 9.41
CA ASP A 160 5.39 14.34 9.58
C ASP A 160 6.63 13.89 8.78
N ASP A 161 7.02 14.62 7.73
CA ASP A 161 8.20 14.28 6.92
C ASP A 161 9.50 14.88 7.54
N LYS A 162 9.40 15.63 8.66
CA LYS A 162 10.55 16.07 9.46
C LYS A 162 11.30 14.87 10.08
N PRO A 163 12.63 14.93 10.24
CA PRO A 163 13.44 13.78 10.69
C PRO A 163 12.96 13.12 12.00
N GLU A 164 12.55 13.90 12.99
CA GLU A 164 12.11 13.42 14.30
C GLU A 164 10.75 12.70 14.23
N ALA A 165 9.81 13.27 13.49
CA ALA A 165 8.51 12.68 13.25
C ALA A 165 8.65 11.38 12.43
N LEU A 166 9.54 11.37 11.45
CA LEU A 166 9.83 10.21 10.63
C LEU A 166 10.34 9.03 11.45
N MET A 167 11.33 9.25 12.33
CA MET A 167 11.86 8.21 13.20
C MET A 167 10.78 7.53 14.02
N SER A 168 9.88 8.33 14.60
CA SER A 168 8.76 7.86 15.40
C SER A 168 7.79 7.02 14.56
N ARG A 169 7.45 7.49 13.35
CA ARG A 169 6.56 6.76 12.42
C ARG A 169 7.16 5.44 11.96
N LEU A 170 8.46 5.39 11.68
CA LEU A 170 9.12 4.16 11.24
C LEU A 170 9.22 3.13 12.36
N ARG A 171 9.47 3.58 13.60
CA ARG A 171 9.44 2.69 14.77
C ARG A 171 8.04 2.09 14.95
N GLN A 172 7.01 2.94 14.96
CA GLN A 172 5.62 2.50 15.10
C GLN A 172 5.22 1.54 13.96
N TYR A 173 5.60 1.85 12.72
CA TYR A 173 5.37 0.94 11.59
C TYR A 173 6.02 -0.42 11.84
N LYS A 174 7.28 -0.46 12.29
CA LYS A 174 7.99 -1.72 12.51
C LYS A 174 7.33 -2.57 13.58
N GLU A 175 6.91 -1.97 14.69
CA GLU A 175 6.23 -2.66 15.79
C GLU A 175 4.90 -3.27 15.33
N VAL A 176 4.11 -2.50 14.57
CA VAL A 176 2.78 -2.90 14.13
C VAL A 176 2.82 -3.87 12.94
N ALA A 177 3.77 -3.69 12.02
CA ALA A 177 3.89 -4.51 10.82
C ALA A 177 4.61 -5.84 11.07
N LYS A 178 5.48 -5.93 12.08
CA LYS A 178 6.24 -7.17 12.36
C LYS A 178 5.33 -8.40 12.53
N PRO A 179 4.27 -8.37 13.36
CA PRO A 179 3.35 -9.50 13.48
C PRO A 179 2.67 -9.90 12.16
N VAL A 180 2.35 -8.92 11.30
CA VAL A 180 1.74 -9.15 9.99
C VAL A 180 2.74 -9.81 9.02
N ILE A 181 3.97 -9.32 9.01
CA ILE A 181 5.07 -9.88 8.22
C ILE A 181 5.34 -11.32 8.66
N ASP A 182 5.43 -11.57 9.96
CA ASP A 182 5.68 -12.90 10.52
C ASP A 182 4.53 -13.87 10.15
N LEU A 183 3.26 -13.45 10.23
CA LEU A 183 2.11 -14.23 9.79
C LEU A 183 2.20 -14.66 8.32
N TYR A 184 2.46 -13.72 7.41
CA TYR A 184 2.50 -14.05 5.98
C TYR A 184 3.77 -14.80 5.57
N LYS A 185 4.85 -14.65 6.34
CA LYS A 185 6.06 -15.46 6.20
C LYS A 185 5.79 -16.92 6.56
N THR A 186 5.11 -17.20 7.67
CA THR A 186 4.78 -18.59 8.07
C THR A 186 3.81 -19.26 7.10
N GLN A 187 2.92 -18.49 6.47
CA GLN A 187 2.04 -18.97 5.40
C GLN A 187 2.76 -19.22 4.05
N GLY A 188 4.04 -18.81 3.91
CA GLY A 188 4.81 -19.03 2.67
C GLY A 188 4.39 -18.15 1.49
N ILE A 189 3.60 -17.10 1.71
CA ILE A 189 3.13 -16.17 0.66
C ILE A 189 3.82 -14.81 0.69
N LEU A 190 4.68 -14.56 1.69
CA LEU A 190 5.45 -13.32 1.79
C LEU A 190 6.69 -13.35 0.88
N HIS A 191 6.82 -12.33 0.03
CA HIS A 191 8.03 -12.01 -0.72
C HIS A 191 8.56 -10.63 -0.34
N SER A 192 9.78 -10.58 0.18
CA SER A 192 10.41 -9.33 0.57
C SER A 192 11.37 -8.83 -0.50
N PHE A 193 11.22 -7.58 -0.92
CA PHE A 193 12.26 -6.85 -1.64
C PHE A 193 13.11 -6.10 -0.62
N SER A 194 14.42 -6.28 -0.65
CA SER A 194 15.38 -5.47 0.12
C SER A 194 16.31 -4.74 -0.84
N GLY A 195 16.39 -3.42 -0.72
CA GLY A 195 17.26 -2.61 -1.58
C GLY A 195 17.10 -1.11 -1.37
N THR A 196 18.07 -0.34 -1.84
CA THR A 196 18.11 1.13 -1.75
C THR A 196 17.59 1.81 -3.01
N GLU A 197 17.69 1.14 -4.16
CA GLU A 197 17.40 1.75 -5.45
C GLU A 197 15.96 1.46 -5.92
N THR A 198 15.17 2.52 -6.12
CA THR A 198 13.76 2.43 -6.54
C THR A 198 13.60 1.75 -7.90
N ASN A 199 14.53 1.99 -8.84
CA ASN A 199 14.55 1.40 -10.17
C ASN A 199 14.72 -0.14 -10.16
N LYS A 200 15.25 -0.72 -9.08
CA LYS A 200 15.38 -2.18 -8.90
C LYS A 200 14.13 -2.83 -8.28
N ILE A 201 13.29 -2.05 -7.61
CA ILE A 201 12.05 -2.56 -6.99
C ILE A 201 11.12 -3.13 -8.08
N TRP A 202 10.92 -2.37 -9.16
CA TRP A 202 9.97 -2.77 -10.20
C TRP A 202 10.40 -4.02 -10.97
N PRO A 203 11.63 -4.15 -11.52
CA PRO A 203 12.06 -5.36 -12.21
C PRO A 203 11.89 -6.63 -11.37
N TYR A 204 12.22 -6.57 -10.06
CA TYR A 204 12.03 -7.68 -9.14
C TYR A 204 10.55 -8.08 -9.03
N ILE A 205 9.68 -7.10 -8.76
CA ILE A 205 8.23 -7.33 -8.60
C ILE A 205 7.60 -7.82 -9.90
N ASN A 206 8.00 -7.25 -11.04
CA ASN A 206 7.52 -7.65 -12.35
C ASN A 206 7.88 -9.12 -12.63
N SER A 207 9.12 -9.53 -12.35
CA SER A 207 9.56 -10.92 -12.50
C SER A 207 8.77 -11.87 -11.59
N LEU A 208 8.57 -11.48 -10.32
CA LEU A 208 7.80 -12.25 -9.35
C LEU A 208 6.35 -12.46 -9.81
N LEU A 209 5.67 -11.38 -10.18
CA LEU A 209 4.27 -11.42 -10.61
C LEU A 209 4.08 -12.13 -11.94
N SER A 210 4.98 -11.91 -12.90
CA SER A 210 4.94 -12.63 -14.18
C SER A 210 5.03 -14.15 -13.95
N THR A 211 5.88 -14.59 -13.02
CA THR A 211 6.00 -16.02 -12.68
C THR A 211 4.74 -16.56 -12.00
N LYS A 212 4.13 -15.78 -11.11
CA LYS A 212 2.95 -16.19 -10.33
C LYS A 212 1.66 -16.18 -11.16
N LEU A 213 1.50 -15.20 -12.06
CA LEU A 213 0.30 -15.00 -12.86
C LEU A 213 0.35 -15.78 -14.19
N ASN A 214 1.54 -16.03 -14.77
CA ASN A 214 1.66 -16.82 -16.01
C ASN A 214 1.69 -18.34 -15.78
N ARG A 215 1.77 -18.81 -14.52
CA ARG A 215 1.55 -20.23 -14.21
C ARG A 215 0.06 -20.56 -14.42
N GLN A 216 -0.28 -20.92 -15.65
CA GLN A 216 -1.50 -21.67 -15.97
C GLN A 216 -1.47 -23.01 -15.21
N PRO A 217 -2.63 -23.57 -14.82
CA PRO A 217 -2.70 -24.85 -14.08
C PRO A 217 -2.43 -26.09 -14.95
N SER A 218 -1.60 -26.00 -16.00
CA SER A 218 -1.26 -27.13 -16.88
C SER A 218 -0.02 -27.91 -16.45
N ASP A 219 0.86 -27.37 -15.61
CA ASP A 219 2.18 -27.99 -15.37
C ASP A 219 2.23 -28.89 -14.12
N ALA A 220 1.08 -29.22 -13.53
CA ALA A 220 1.01 -30.19 -12.43
C ALA A 220 0.76 -31.63 -12.90
N HIS A 221 0.52 -31.87 -14.19
CA HIS A 221 0.30 -33.21 -14.76
C HIS A 221 1.14 -33.41 -16.04
N GLN A 222 2.44 -33.63 -15.85
CA GLN A 222 3.30 -34.41 -16.76
C GLN A 222 4.62 -34.78 -16.05
N THR A 223 4.50 -35.79 -15.18
CA THR A 223 5.27 -37.05 -15.03
C THR A 223 6.71 -37.18 -15.59
N PRO A 224 7.55 -38.11 -15.09
CA PRO A 224 7.27 -39.55 -14.87
C PRO A 224 7.04 -39.97 -13.42
#